data_AF-A0A0E0C234-F1
#
_entry.id   AF-A0A0E0C234-F1
#
_cell.length_a   1.000
_cell.length_b   1.000
_cell.length_c   1.000
_cell.angle_alpha   90.00
_cell.angle_beta   90.00
_cell.angle_gamma   90.00
#
_symmetry.space_group_name_H-M   'P 1'
#
loop_
_entity.id
_entity.type
_entity.pdbx_description
1 polymer ?
#
loop_
_entity_poly.entity_id
_entity_poly.type
_entity_poly.pdbx_seq_one_letter_code
_entity_poly.pdbx_strand_id
1 'polypeptide(L)'
;MTLLCVPLVACTVEAMRADAAAAAAAGADLVEIRLDFIGKFRPREDLPRLLRGCPLPAIATYRSEPRLSPTMLALATLPYVVLSQAGYRAPRAGLV
;
A
#
# COMPACT_ATOMS: atom_id res chain seq x y z
N MET A 1 5.87 12.31 -21.18
CA MET A 1 4.49 12.05 -20.74
C MET A 1 4.50 11.84 -19.23
N THR A 2 3.54 12.39 -18.50
CA THR A 2 3.39 12.23 -17.04
C THR A 2 2.06 11.55 -16.74
N LEU A 3 2.03 10.63 -15.76
CA LEU A 3 0.81 9.92 -15.35
C LEU A 3 0.15 10.61 -14.14
N LEU A 4 -1.17 10.66 -14.10
CA LEU A 4 -1.98 11.13 -12.99
C LEU A 4 -2.22 10.00 -11.98
N CYS A 5 -1.60 10.13 -10.81
CA CYS A 5 -1.77 9.20 -9.69
C CYS A 5 -2.66 9.82 -8.60
N VAL A 6 -3.72 9.10 -8.21
CA VAL A 6 -4.65 9.56 -7.16
C VAL A 6 -4.39 8.78 -5.86
N PRO A 7 -4.06 9.45 -4.74
CA PRO A 7 -3.92 8.79 -3.46
C PRO A 7 -5.28 8.47 -2.84
N LEU A 8 -5.46 7.22 -2.42
CA LEU A 8 -6.65 6.72 -1.73
C LEU A 8 -6.34 6.60 -0.23
N VAL A 9 -7.23 7.11 0.62
CA VAL A 9 -7.02 7.25 2.08
C VAL A 9 -8.21 6.77 2.92
N ALA A 10 -9.11 5.99 2.35
CA ALA A 10 -10.26 5.47 3.06
C ALA A 10 -9.89 4.41 4.13
N CYS A 11 -10.70 4.35 5.20
CA CYS A 11 -10.37 3.53 6.37
C CYS A 11 -10.75 2.04 6.25
N THR A 12 -11.35 1.62 5.14
CA THR A 12 -11.79 0.23 4.90
C THR A 12 -11.47 -0.23 3.49
N VAL A 13 -11.35 -1.54 3.30
CA VAL A 13 -11.08 -2.16 1.99
C VAL A 13 -12.16 -1.81 0.97
N GLU A 14 -13.44 -1.90 1.33
CA GLU A 14 -14.52 -1.62 0.39
C GLU A 14 -14.60 -0.13 0.01
N ALA A 15 -14.34 0.77 0.97
CA ALA A 15 -14.27 2.20 0.67
C ALA A 15 -13.09 2.54 -0.25
N MET A 16 -11.91 1.94 -0.03
CA MET A 16 -10.77 2.08 -0.94
C MET A 16 -11.10 1.63 -2.37
N ARG A 17 -11.89 0.57 -2.54
CA ARG A 17 -12.33 0.10 -3.87
C ARG A 17 -13.32 1.05 -4.52
N ALA A 18 -14.25 1.61 -3.75
CA ALA A 18 -15.18 2.63 -4.24
C ALA A 18 -14.43 3.88 -4.70
N ASP A 19 -13.43 4.34 -3.93
CA ASP A 19 -12.60 5.49 -4.29
C ASP A 19 -11.76 5.20 -5.55
N ALA A 20 -11.24 3.98 -5.71
CA ALA A 20 -10.52 3.58 -6.92
C ALA A 20 -11.43 3.62 -8.16
N ALA A 21 -12.69 3.20 -8.03
CA ALA A 21 -13.68 3.29 -9.11
C ALA A 21 -14.04 4.75 -9.43
N ALA A 22 -14.18 5.60 -8.43
CA ALA A 22 -14.40 7.04 -8.63
C ALA A 22 -13.21 7.70 -9.32
N ALA A 23 -11.97 7.36 -8.94
CA ALA A 23 -10.75 7.86 -9.58
C ALA A 23 -10.68 7.44 -11.06
N ALA A 24 -11.03 6.19 -11.37
CA ALA A 24 -11.12 5.72 -12.76
C ALA A 24 -12.16 6.50 -13.57
N ALA A 25 -13.35 6.70 -13.01
CA ALA A 25 -14.41 7.48 -13.66
C ALA A 25 -14.01 8.96 -13.87
N ALA A 26 -13.12 9.50 -13.03
CA ALA A 26 -12.58 10.85 -13.14
C ALA A 26 -11.37 10.97 -14.09
N GLY A 27 -10.89 9.86 -14.68
CA GLY A 27 -9.78 9.88 -15.65
C GLY A 27 -8.38 9.78 -15.04
N ALA A 28 -8.23 9.19 -13.85
CA ALA A 28 -6.92 8.87 -13.31
C ALA A 28 -6.23 7.75 -14.10
N ASP A 29 -4.90 7.85 -14.23
CA ASP A 29 -4.09 6.83 -14.90
C ASP A 29 -3.72 5.67 -13.95
N LEU A 30 -3.56 5.98 -12.66
CA LEU A 30 -3.28 5.00 -11.60
C LEU A 30 -3.72 5.51 -10.22
N VAL A 31 -3.69 4.61 -9.24
CA VAL A 31 -3.99 4.94 -7.83
C VAL A 31 -2.84 4.57 -6.90
N GLU A 32 -2.63 5.38 -5.86
CA GLU A 32 -1.79 5.03 -4.71
C GLU A 32 -2.69 4.61 -3.55
N ILE A 33 -2.67 3.34 -3.17
CA ILE A 33 -3.43 2.80 -2.04
C ILE A 33 -2.60 3.00 -0.77
N ARG A 34 -3.05 3.90 0.12
CA ARG A 34 -2.41 4.11 1.43
C ARG A 34 -2.90 3.08 2.44
N LEU A 35 -2.16 1.98 2.53
CA LEU A 35 -2.46 0.86 3.43
C LEU A 35 -2.46 1.27 4.91
N ASP A 36 -1.71 2.31 5.26
CA ASP A 36 -1.64 2.86 6.62
C ASP A 36 -2.95 3.52 7.10
N PHE A 37 -3.90 3.84 6.21
CA PHE A 37 -5.21 4.35 6.59
C PHE A 37 -6.23 3.24 6.89
N ILE A 38 -5.99 2.01 6.44
CA ILE A 38 -6.95 0.91 6.59
C ILE A 38 -6.89 0.35 8.01
N GLY A 39 -8.00 0.48 8.74
CA GLY A 39 -8.10 -0.05 10.10
C GLY A 39 -8.02 -1.58 10.14
N LYS A 40 -7.21 -2.14 11.04
CA LYS A 40 -7.04 -3.60 11.24
C LYS A 40 -6.69 -4.36 9.94
N PHE A 41 -5.93 -3.72 9.06
CA PHE A 41 -5.52 -4.28 7.79
C PHE A 41 -4.79 -5.62 7.95
N ARG A 42 -5.25 -6.66 7.23
CA ARG A 42 -4.66 -8.00 7.19
C ARG A 42 -4.01 -8.22 5.82
N PRO A 43 -2.69 -8.03 5.67
CA PRO A 43 -2.03 -8.01 4.37
C PRO A 43 -2.30 -9.23 3.48
N ARG A 44 -2.40 -10.43 4.06
CA ARG A 44 -2.64 -11.67 3.30
C ARG A 44 -4.08 -11.82 2.80
N GLU A 45 -5.05 -11.22 3.48
CA GLU A 45 -6.47 -11.31 3.14
C GLU A 45 -6.91 -10.10 2.31
N ASP A 46 -6.55 -8.91 2.76
CA ASP A 46 -7.09 -7.65 2.27
C ASP A 46 -6.36 -7.15 1.03
N LEU A 47 -5.03 -7.32 0.93
CA LEU A 47 -4.26 -6.83 -0.22
C LEU A 47 -4.67 -7.54 -1.53
N PRO A 48 -4.81 -8.87 -1.58
CA PRO A 48 -5.33 -9.53 -2.77
C PRO A 48 -6.77 -9.13 -3.12
N ARG A 49 -7.60 -8.75 -2.13
CA ARG A 49 -8.98 -8.28 -2.35
C ARG A 49 -9.00 -6.87 -2.95
N LEU A 50 -8.15 -5.97 -2.44
CA LEU A 50 -7.95 -4.63 -2.99
C LEU A 50 -7.48 -4.69 -4.43
N LEU A 51 -6.42 -5.46 -4.71
CA LEU A 51 -5.80 -5.51 -6.03
C LEU A 51 -6.70 -6.18 -7.08
N ARG A 52 -7.37 -7.29 -6.75
CA ARG A 52 -8.28 -7.97 -7.70
C ARG A 52 -9.49 -7.14 -8.10
N GLY A 53 -9.93 -6.22 -7.23
CA GLY A 53 -11.07 -5.36 -7.46
C GLY A 53 -10.73 -3.96 -7.96
N CYS A 54 -9.45 -3.65 -8.20
CA CYS A 54 -9.01 -2.31 -8.58
C CYS A 54 -9.11 -2.12 -10.11
N PRO A 55 -9.86 -1.11 -10.60
CA PRO A 55 -10.04 -0.87 -12.03
C PRO A 55 -8.82 -0.20 -12.71
N LEU A 56 -7.85 0.28 -11.92
CA LEU A 56 -6.64 0.96 -12.38
C LEU A 56 -5.39 0.24 -11.89
N PRO A 57 -4.23 0.43 -12.57
CA PRO A 57 -2.94 0.10 -11.98
C PRO A 57 -2.80 0.72 -10.59
N ALA A 58 -2.25 -0.02 -9.64
CA ALA A 58 -2.18 0.39 -8.24
C ALA A 58 -0.75 0.33 -7.71
N ILE A 59 -0.34 1.38 -7.00
CA ILE A 59 0.83 1.39 -6.12
C ILE A 59 0.32 1.19 -4.69
N ALA A 60 0.79 0.16 -4.00
CA ALA A 60 0.49 -0.04 -2.59
C ALA A 60 1.58 0.62 -1.73
N THR A 61 1.20 1.63 -0.96
CA THR A 61 2.12 2.35 -0.06
C THR A 61 1.70 2.09 1.38
N TYR A 62 2.65 1.66 2.21
CA TYR A 62 2.48 1.62 3.66
C TYR A 62 3.45 2.60 4.30
N ARG A 63 2.94 3.78 4.69
CA ARG A 63 3.75 4.82 5.33
C ARG A 63 3.51 4.79 6.83
N SER A 64 4.32 4.03 7.56
CA SER A 64 4.30 4.03 9.02
C SER A 64 5.29 5.04 9.60
N GLU A 65 5.09 5.39 10.87
CA GLU A 65 6.16 5.96 11.69
C GLU A 65 7.37 5.00 11.77
N PRO A 66 8.59 5.48 12.12
CA PRO A 66 9.86 4.73 11.99
C PRO A 66 9.98 3.41 12.77
N ARG A 67 8.94 2.97 13.48
CA ARG A 67 8.96 1.72 14.24
C ARG A 67 8.49 0.58 13.36
N LEU A 68 9.32 -0.46 13.27
CA LEU A 68 9.01 -1.74 12.64
C LEU A 68 7.72 -2.32 13.26
N SER A 69 6.60 -2.18 12.55
CA SER A 69 5.33 -2.78 12.93
C SER A 69 5.24 -4.22 12.39
N PRO A 70 4.52 -5.13 13.07
CA PRO A 70 4.26 -6.49 12.55
C PRO A 70 3.67 -6.49 11.12
N THR A 71 2.88 -5.47 10.79
CA THR A 71 2.31 -5.27 9.45
C THR A 71 3.38 -5.06 8.38
N MET A 72 4.43 -4.29 8.66
CA MET A 72 5.55 -4.10 7.74
C MET A 72 6.27 -5.43 7.46
N LEU A 73 6.52 -6.22 8.51
CA LEU A 73 7.17 -7.52 8.36
C LEU A 73 6.33 -8.47 7.51
N ALA A 74 5.00 -8.46 7.68
CA ALA A 74 4.09 -9.25 6.87
C ALA A 74 4.08 -8.81 5.40
N LEU A 75 4.06 -7.50 5.12
CA LEU A 75 4.12 -6.95 3.76
C LEU A 75 5.42 -7.33 3.04
N ALA A 76 6.56 -7.32 3.74
CA ALA A 76 7.86 -7.69 3.19
C ALA A 76 7.94 -9.13 2.65
N THR A 77 7.06 -10.02 3.11
CA THR A 77 7.03 -11.43 2.70
C THR A 77 6.15 -11.70 1.48
N LEU A 78 5.46 -10.68 0.95
CA LEU A 78 4.55 -10.85 -0.17
C LEU A 78 5.30 -10.70 -1.50
N PRO A 79 5.06 -11.58 -2.49
CA PRO A 79 5.83 -11.63 -3.74
C PRO A 79 5.62 -10.42 -4.66
N TYR A 80 4.65 -9.55 -4.34
CA TYR A 80 4.25 -8.37 -5.12
C TYR A 80 4.53 -7.04 -4.40
N VAL A 81 5.34 -7.07 -3.32
CA VAL A 81 5.71 -5.87 -2.56
C VAL A 81 7.19 -5.58 -2.75
N VAL A 82 7.51 -4.40 -3.29
CA VAL A 82 8.88 -3.86 -3.31
C VAL A 82 9.00 -2.84 -2.18
N LEU A 83 9.85 -3.13 -1.19
CA LEU A 83 10.15 -2.18 -0.12
C LEU A 83 11.18 -1.16 -0.62
N SER A 84 10.74 0.04 -0.99
CA SER A 84 11.63 1.19 -1.16
C SER A 84 11.81 1.89 0.19
N GLN A 85 12.85 1.53 0.93
CA GLN A 85 13.16 2.13 2.23
C GLN A 85 14.05 3.37 2.03
N ALA A 86 13.44 4.55 1.85
CA ALA A 86 14.16 5.80 2.05
C ALA A 86 14.40 5.99 3.57
N GLY A 87 15.48 5.41 4.10
CA GLY A 87 15.91 5.62 5.49
C GLY A 87 16.19 4.37 6.34
N TYR A 88 16.10 3.15 5.80
CA TYR A 88 16.48 1.96 6.56
C TYR A 88 17.99 1.78 6.60
N ARG A 89 18.60 2.10 7.75
CA ARG A 89 19.89 1.55 8.14
C ARG A 89 19.62 0.27 8.92
N ALA A 90 19.92 -0.87 8.31
CA ALA A 90 19.95 -2.13 9.06
C ALA A 90 20.83 -1.95 10.30
N PRO A 91 20.42 -2.43 11.50
CA PRO A 91 21.34 -2.49 12.62
C PRO A 91 22.53 -3.34 12.17
N ARG A 92 23.74 -2.77 12.24
CA ARG A 92 24.97 -3.56 12.06
C ARG A 92 24.89 -4.68 13.08
N ALA A 93 24.83 -5.93 12.61
CA ALA A 93 25.06 -7.08 13.45
C ALA A 93 26.42 -6.86 14.12
N GLY A 94 26.41 -6.56 15.41
CA GLY A 94 27.62 -6.53 16.20
C GLY A 94 28.17 -7.95 16.19
N LEU A 95 29.36 -8.13 15.62
CA LEU A 95 30.20 -9.27 15.98
C LEU A 95 30.48 -9.13 17.48
N VAL A 96 29.96 -10.08 18.26
CA VAL A 96 30.53 -10.45 19.56
C VAL A 96 31.47 -11.60 19.30
#